data_AF-A0A2S6GPG2-F1
#
_entry.id   AF-A0A2S6GPG2-F1
#
_cell.length_a   1.000
_cell.length_b   1.000
_cell.length_c   1.000
_cell.angle_alpha   90.00
_cell.angle_beta   90.00
_cell.angle_gamma   90.00
#
_symmetry.space_group_name_H-M   'P 1'
#
loop_
_entity.id
_entity.type
_entity.pdbx_description
1 polymer ?
#
loop_
_entity_poly.entity_id
_entity_poly.type
_entity_poly.pdbx_seq_one_letter_code
_entity_poly.pdbx_strand_id
1 'polypeptide(L)'
;MTTRSRLCALAVGLATALPLLGGTTAAAADPATAVGVSGSGRGLLPGDRFPMWAGDPITLDLDAHATPRPGNPWRANGRWQAVHTRPDGTLHAAFGGTIDRLTAAGSLAVLNGVVTWKDNPDNPDLPMIGAPVALSVADRPDGDRVGFVWGFAGEPVAPGQAHVPFFALEQSTLTVRTPVPGPRGGVPGSRAGLPERHVTGTLDQGDRKITVNAHAPAGAPPSAATGTITISDSAATTVDATVTELDASGPTAIVTATVTAGGDPSLIGRRISVSGYDGGSLDWAGVVLPGQEVLPYQGILPWRPAIRSDLTVLD
;
A
#
# COMPACT_ATOMS: atom_id res chain seq x y z
N MET A 1 -77.87 -29.76 -23.72
CA MET A 1 -77.68 -28.46 -24.40
C MET A 1 -76.18 -28.27 -24.57
N THR A 2 -75.55 -28.57 -25.71
CA THR A 2 -75.38 -27.67 -26.89
C THR A 2 -75.13 -26.23 -26.43
N THR A 3 -74.01 -25.57 -26.74
CA THR A 3 -73.62 -25.19 -28.11
C THR A 3 -72.15 -24.75 -28.17
N ARG A 4 -71.52 -25.06 -29.31
CA ARG A 4 -70.19 -24.62 -29.77
C ARG A 4 -70.10 -23.10 -29.88
N SER A 5 -68.92 -22.54 -29.65
CA SER A 5 -68.49 -21.31 -30.33
C SER A 5 -67.01 -21.41 -30.72
N ARG A 6 -66.79 -21.30 -32.02
CA ARG A 6 -65.52 -21.27 -32.75
C ARG A 6 -64.90 -19.90 -32.59
N LEU A 7 -63.58 -19.82 -32.46
CA LEU A 7 -62.83 -18.60 -32.77
C LEU A 7 -61.62 -18.94 -33.64
N CYS A 8 -61.61 -18.27 -34.79
CA CYS A 8 -60.69 -18.41 -35.89
C CYS A 8 -59.26 -18.01 -35.49
N ALA A 9 -58.30 -18.76 -36.01
CA ALA A 9 -56.91 -18.41 -36.03
C ALA A 9 -56.68 -17.16 -36.89
N LEU A 10 -55.96 -16.17 -36.33
CA LEU A 10 -55.32 -15.11 -37.09
C LEU A 10 -53.81 -15.23 -36.83
N ALA A 11 -53.09 -15.78 -37.81
CA ALA A 11 -51.64 -15.84 -37.80
C ALA A 11 -51.09 -14.49 -38.26
N VAL A 12 -50.53 -13.72 -37.33
CA VAL A 12 -49.74 -12.52 -37.63
C VAL A 12 -48.27 -12.91 -37.57
N GLY A 13 -47.65 -13.01 -38.74
CA GLY A 13 -46.21 -13.18 -38.88
C GLY A 13 -45.49 -11.92 -38.44
N LEU A 14 -44.82 -11.98 -37.29
CA LEU A 14 -43.90 -10.94 -36.84
C LEU A 14 -42.48 -11.39 -37.20
N ALA A 15 -41.93 -10.82 -38.28
CA ALA A 15 -40.52 -10.96 -38.60
C ALA A 15 -39.71 -10.09 -37.62
N THR A 16 -39.18 -10.70 -36.57
CA THR A 16 -38.23 -10.06 -35.65
C THR A 16 -36.85 -10.04 -36.29
N ALA A 17 -36.45 -8.88 -36.82
CA ALA A 17 -35.06 -8.60 -37.13
C ALA A 17 -34.28 -8.53 -35.80
N LEU A 18 -33.44 -9.55 -35.54
CA LEU A 18 -32.46 -9.52 -34.47
C LEU A 18 -31.39 -8.46 -34.81
N PRO A 19 -31.22 -7.39 -34.03
CA PRO A 19 -29.99 -6.62 -34.10
C PRO A 19 -28.86 -7.54 -33.63
N LEU A 20 -27.89 -7.78 -34.51
CA LEU A 20 -26.56 -8.26 -34.14
C LEU A 20 -25.96 -7.22 -33.19
N LEU A 21 -26.21 -7.39 -31.89
CA LEU A 21 -25.45 -6.74 -30.84
C LEU A 21 -24.01 -7.20 -31.02
N GLY A 22 -23.20 -6.36 -31.64
CA GLY A 22 -21.75 -6.46 -31.63
C GLY A 22 -21.30 -6.36 -30.18
N GLY A 23 -21.28 -7.52 -29.50
CA GLY A 23 -20.68 -7.64 -28.19
C GLY A 23 -19.21 -7.34 -28.35
N THR A 24 -18.80 -6.12 -27.96
CA THR A 24 -17.43 -5.87 -27.57
C THR A 24 -17.17 -6.78 -26.39
N THR A 25 -16.59 -7.95 -26.64
CA THR A 25 -15.96 -8.75 -25.59
C THR A 25 -14.91 -7.86 -24.99
N ALA A 26 -15.20 -7.29 -23.81
CA ALA A 26 -14.20 -6.63 -23.00
C ALA A 26 -13.05 -7.62 -22.85
N ALA A 27 -11.90 -7.31 -23.45
CA ALA A 27 -10.71 -8.12 -23.31
C ALA A 27 -10.49 -8.30 -21.80
N ALA A 28 -10.57 -9.55 -21.33
CA ALA A 28 -10.18 -9.87 -19.98
C ALA A 28 -8.74 -9.38 -19.82
N ALA A 29 -8.51 -8.48 -18.87
CA ALA A 29 -7.17 -7.99 -18.63
C ALA A 29 -6.25 -9.17 -18.34
N ASP A 30 -5.07 -9.16 -18.94
CA ASP A 30 -4.08 -10.21 -18.75
C ASP A 30 -3.77 -10.33 -17.24
N PRO A 31 -4.06 -11.49 -16.60
CA PRO A 31 -3.74 -11.70 -15.19
C PRO A 31 -2.25 -11.52 -14.90
N ALA A 32 -1.38 -11.60 -15.92
CA ALA A 32 0.05 -11.32 -15.84
C ALA A 32 0.42 -9.84 -15.58
N THR A 33 -0.56 -8.96 -15.33
CA THR A 33 -0.31 -7.56 -14.97
C THR A 33 -1.05 -7.09 -13.72
N ALA A 34 -1.94 -7.91 -13.17
CA ALA A 34 -2.76 -7.54 -12.02
C ALA A 34 -1.95 -7.58 -10.71
N VAL A 35 -2.18 -6.58 -9.86
CA VAL A 35 -1.67 -6.56 -8.48
C VAL A 35 -2.82 -6.69 -7.50
N GLY A 36 -2.55 -7.28 -6.33
CA GLY A 36 -3.57 -7.51 -5.32
C GLY A 36 -3.01 -7.70 -3.92
N VAL A 37 -3.85 -7.43 -2.93
CA VAL A 37 -3.64 -7.79 -1.53
C VAL A 37 -4.93 -8.42 -1.04
N SER A 38 -4.83 -9.57 -0.40
CA SER A 38 -6.01 -10.24 0.17
C SER A 38 -5.64 -10.97 1.44
N GLY A 39 -6.54 -11.02 2.41
CA GLY A 39 -6.41 -11.85 3.62
C GLY A 39 -6.61 -11.05 4.91
N SER A 40 -6.31 -11.69 6.04
CA SER A 40 -6.42 -11.08 7.36
C SER A 40 -5.17 -11.31 8.18
N GLY A 41 -4.84 -10.34 9.03
CA GLY A 41 -3.72 -10.41 9.96
C GLY A 41 -4.13 -9.94 11.35
N ARG A 42 -3.59 -10.55 12.39
CA ARG A 42 -3.74 -10.13 13.79
C ARG A 42 -2.38 -9.98 14.46
N GLY A 43 -2.24 -8.99 15.33
CA GLY A 43 -1.11 -8.86 16.24
C GLY A 43 -1.44 -8.02 17.47
N LEU A 44 -0.42 -7.68 18.26
CA LEU A 44 -0.51 -6.85 19.45
C LEU A 44 0.20 -5.51 19.23
N LEU A 45 -0.48 -4.40 19.52
CA LEU A 45 0.08 -3.06 19.31
C LEU A 45 1.39 -2.88 20.11
N PRO A 46 2.49 -2.48 19.45
CA PRO A 46 3.79 -2.38 20.12
C PRO A 46 3.85 -1.12 20.99
N GLY A 47 4.36 -1.27 22.21
CA GLY A 47 4.33 -0.19 23.21
C GLY A 47 5.30 0.97 22.97
N ASP A 48 6.32 0.79 22.14
CA ASP A 48 7.22 1.87 21.73
C ASP A 48 6.54 2.88 20.78
N ARG A 49 5.57 2.43 19.98
CA ARG A 49 4.81 3.28 19.05
C ARG A 49 3.42 3.65 19.57
N PHE A 50 2.79 2.77 20.34
CA PHE A 50 1.45 2.99 20.91
C PHE A 50 1.47 2.81 22.43
N PRO A 51 2.15 3.70 23.20
CA PRO A 51 2.32 3.49 24.63
C PRO A 51 1.01 3.32 25.40
N MET A 52 -0.04 4.04 24.98
CA MET A 52 -1.35 4.00 25.62
C MET A 52 -2.19 2.76 25.28
N TRP A 53 -1.84 2.03 24.22
CA TRP A 53 -2.55 0.83 23.74
C TRP A 53 -1.61 -0.37 23.66
N ALA A 54 -0.51 -0.33 24.41
CA ALA A 54 0.52 -1.36 24.34
C ALA A 54 -0.05 -2.73 24.73
N GLY A 55 0.08 -3.71 23.84
CA GLY A 55 -0.45 -5.05 24.03
C GLY A 55 -1.91 -5.24 23.65
N ASP A 56 -2.61 -4.19 23.20
CA ASP A 56 -3.97 -4.31 22.70
C ASP A 56 -3.99 -5.10 21.38
N PRO A 57 -4.88 -6.09 21.23
CA PRO A 57 -5.03 -6.78 19.96
C PRO A 57 -5.62 -5.89 18.87
N ILE A 58 -5.02 -5.95 17.68
CA ILE A 58 -5.58 -5.39 16.45
C ILE A 58 -5.67 -6.46 15.38
N THR A 59 -6.80 -6.51 14.69
CA THR A 59 -7.05 -7.35 13.51
C THR A 59 -7.24 -6.47 12.31
N LEU A 60 -6.63 -6.84 11.19
CA LEU A 60 -6.74 -6.20 9.90
C LEU A 60 -7.30 -7.20 8.90
N ASP A 61 -8.20 -6.73 8.04
CA ASP A 61 -8.74 -7.48 6.90
C ASP A 61 -8.59 -6.60 5.66
N LEU A 62 -8.00 -7.16 4.61
CA LEU A 62 -7.67 -6.46 3.37
C LEU A 62 -8.15 -7.29 2.19
N ASP A 63 -8.83 -6.64 1.25
CA ASP A 63 -9.13 -7.20 -0.06
C ASP A 63 -9.12 -6.07 -1.09
N ALA A 64 -8.03 -5.95 -1.83
CA ALA A 64 -7.87 -4.93 -2.85
C ALA A 64 -7.16 -5.49 -4.07
N HIS A 65 -7.59 -5.05 -5.25
CA HIS A 65 -6.92 -5.40 -6.50
C HIS A 65 -6.88 -4.19 -7.42
N ALA A 66 -5.83 -4.14 -8.22
CA ALA A 66 -5.69 -3.17 -9.30
C ALA A 66 -5.20 -3.87 -10.55
N THR A 67 -5.71 -3.41 -11.68
CA THR A 67 -5.23 -3.80 -12.99
C THR A 67 -4.68 -2.54 -13.65
N PRO A 68 -3.36 -2.48 -13.94
CA PRO A 68 -2.79 -1.30 -14.58
C PRO A 68 -3.50 -0.98 -15.89
N ARG A 69 -3.90 0.27 -16.06
CA ARG A 69 -4.44 0.80 -17.32
C ARG A 69 -3.58 1.96 -17.81
N PRO A 70 -3.40 2.14 -19.14
CA PRO A 70 -2.78 3.34 -19.68
C PRO A 70 -3.44 4.60 -19.11
N GLY A 71 -2.63 5.52 -18.58
CA GLY A 71 -3.09 6.77 -17.97
C GLY A 71 -3.66 6.64 -16.54
N ASN A 72 -3.90 5.43 -16.02
CA ASN A 72 -4.29 5.21 -14.63
C ASN A 72 -3.87 3.81 -14.11
N PRO A 73 -2.56 3.57 -13.94
CA PRO A 73 -2.05 2.25 -13.58
C PRO A 73 -2.38 1.80 -12.14
N TRP A 74 -2.85 2.70 -11.29
CA TRP A 74 -2.91 2.45 -9.84
C TRP A 74 -4.30 2.57 -9.24
N ARG A 75 -5.35 2.78 -10.05
CA ARG A 75 -6.73 2.75 -9.56
C ARG A 75 -7.08 1.34 -9.09
N ALA A 76 -7.25 1.20 -7.80
CA ALA A 76 -7.70 -0.02 -7.17
C ALA A 76 -9.22 -0.04 -7.03
N ASN A 77 -9.76 -1.23 -6.84
CA ASN A 77 -11.02 -1.40 -6.15
C ASN A 77 -10.75 -2.37 -4.99
N GLY A 78 -11.14 -1.97 -3.79
CA GLY A 78 -10.93 -2.81 -2.62
C GLY A 78 -11.61 -2.29 -1.38
N ARG A 79 -11.52 -3.11 -0.34
CA ARG A 79 -11.99 -2.82 1.01
C ARG A 79 -10.90 -3.12 2.01
N TRP A 80 -11.05 -2.50 3.16
CA TRP A 80 -10.20 -2.73 4.31
C TRP A 80 -11.00 -2.54 5.59
N GLN A 81 -10.55 -3.21 6.65
CA GLN A 81 -11.09 -3.07 7.99
C GLN A 81 -9.98 -3.23 9.03
N ALA A 82 -10.08 -2.45 10.10
CA ALA A 82 -9.31 -2.58 11.32
C ALA A 82 -10.27 -2.77 12.51
N VAL A 83 -9.96 -3.73 13.39
CA VAL A 83 -10.65 -3.94 14.66
C VAL A 83 -9.61 -3.95 15.76
N HIS A 84 -9.68 -2.94 16.63
CA HIS A 84 -8.85 -2.78 17.82
C HIS A 84 -9.69 -3.12 19.04
N THR A 85 -9.28 -4.14 19.77
CA THR A 85 -9.90 -4.57 21.03
C THR A 85 -8.94 -4.36 22.18
N ARG A 86 -9.47 -4.24 23.40
CA ARG A 86 -8.68 -4.33 24.62
C ARG A 86 -8.24 -5.76 24.90
N PRO A 87 -7.33 -6.01 25.87
CA PRO A 87 -6.89 -7.36 26.22
C PRO A 87 -8.03 -8.25 26.75
N ASP A 88 -9.09 -7.65 27.30
CA ASP A 88 -10.30 -8.36 27.75
C ASP A 88 -11.28 -8.71 26.60
N GLY A 89 -10.94 -8.36 25.36
CA GLY A 89 -11.74 -8.60 24.17
C GLY A 89 -12.84 -7.57 23.90
N THR A 90 -13.00 -6.56 24.76
CA THR A 90 -13.95 -5.48 24.51
C THR A 90 -13.49 -4.60 23.36
N LEU A 91 -14.45 -4.09 22.58
CA LEU A 91 -14.15 -3.22 21.44
C LEU A 91 -13.59 -1.87 21.95
N HIS A 92 -12.43 -1.48 21.42
CA HIS A 92 -11.93 -0.10 21.54
C HIS A 92 -12.38 0.73 20.33
N ALA A 93 -12.10 0.23 19.13
CA ALA A 93 -12.57 0.82 17.87
C ALA A 93 -12.60 -0.21 16.73
N ALA A 94 -13.60 -0.16 15.88
CA ALA A 94 -13.66 -0.83 14.60
C ALA A 94 -13.96 0.18 13.51
N PHE A 95 -13.25 0.12 12.40
CA PHE A 95 -13.47 1.03 11.28
C PHE A 95 -12.92 0.41 10.00
N GLY A 96 -13.39 0.92 8.88
CA GLY A 96 -12.94 0.45 7.59
C GLY A 96 -13.43 1.32 6.47
N GLY A 97 -13.13 0.90 5.25
CA GLY A 97 -13.64 1.58 4.09
C GLY A 97 -13.13 1.03 2.79
N THR A 98 -12.84 1.93 1.86
CA THR A 98 -12.51 1.58 0.48
C THR A 98 -11.06 1.89 0.18
N ILE A 99 -10.43 1.03 -0.60
CA ILE A 99 -9.12 1.26 -1.22
C ILE A 99 -9.34 1.72 -2.65
N ASP A 100 -8.79 2.89 -2.98
CA ASP A 100 -8.87 3.47 -4.33
C ASP A 100 -7.52 3.49 -5.05
N ARG A 101 -6.43 3.28 -4.32
CA ARG A 101 -5.08 3.11 -4.86
C ARG A 101 -4.39 1.90 -4.27
N LEU A 102 -3.76 1.13 -5.15
CA LEU A 102 -2.93 -0.02 -4.79
C LEU A 102 -1.73 -0.05 -5.71
N THR A 103 -0.55 -0.22 -5.13
CA THR A 103 0.62 -0.67 -5.85
C THR A 103 1.28 -1.84 -5.13
N ALA A 104 1.88 -2.77 -5.87
CA ALA A 104 2.65 -3.86 -5.29
C ALA A 104 3.83 -4.28 -6.17
N ALA A 105 4.92 -4.67 -5.52
CA ALA A 105 6.08 -5.29 -6.14
C ALA A 105 6.70 -6.30 -5.17
N GLY A 106 7.20 -7.42 -5.68
CA GLY A 106 7.67 -8.53 -4.85
C GLY A 106 6.65 -8.92 -3.78
N SER A 107 7.10 -8.92 -2.52
CA SER A 107 6.31 -9.20 -1.32
C SER A 107 5.61 -7.96 -0.72
N LEU A 108 5.79 -6.78 -1.30
CA LEU A 108 5.37 -5.51 -0.72
C LEU A 108 4.19 -4.90 -1.48
N ALA A 109 3.20 -4.42 -0.75
CA ALA A 109 2.10 -3.63 -1.28
C ALA A 109 1.89 -2.33 -0.49
N VAL A 110 1.45 -1.28 -1.18
CA VAL A 110 1.08 0.01 -0.62
C VAL A 110 -0.34 0.32 -1.07
N LEU A 111 -1.22 0.63 -0.11
CA LEU A 111 -2.62 0.91 -0.35
C LEU A 111 -3.00 2.27 0.24
N ASN A 112 -3.82 3.02 -0.48
CA ASN A 112 -4.48 4.21 0.07
C ASN A 112 -5.97 4.12 -0.14
N GLY A 113 -6.69 4.76 0.77
CA GLY A 113 -8.13 4.73 0.77
C GLY A 113 -8.73 5.77 1.67
N VAL A 114 -10.00 5.59 1.97
CA VAL A 114 -10.78 6.44 2.86
C VAL A 114 -11.59 5.58 3.80
N VAL A 115 -11.82 6.08 5.01
CA VAL A 115 -12.74 5.47 5.97
C VAL A 115 -14.18 5.75 5.51
N THR A 116 -15.02 4.72 5.43
CA THR A 116 -16.43 4.87 5.05
C THR A 116 -17.40 4.41 6.14
N TRP A 117 -16.92 3.72 7.17
CA TRP A 117 -17.71 3.37 8.34
C TRP A 117 -16.83 3.30 9.60
N LYS A 118 -17.44 3.46 10.78
CA LYS A 118 -16.79 3.34 12.08
C LYS A 118 -17.77 2.84 13.16
N ASP A 119 -17.20 2.25 14.20
CA ASP A 119 -17.78 1.95 15.51
C ASP A 119 -16.69 2.23 16.56
N ASN A 120 -16.84 3.29 17.34
CA ASN A 120 -15.84 3.74 18.31
C ASN A 120 -16.56 4.11 19.61
N PRO A 121 -16.85 3.12 20.49
CA PRO A 121 -17.62 3.36 21.70
C PRO A 121 -16.92 4.31 22.68
N ASP A 122 -15.59 4.36 22.67
CA ASP A 122 -14.82 5.22 23.58
C ASP A 122 -14.74 6.68 23.10
N ASN A 123 -14.92 6.91 21.80
CA ASN A 123 -14.95 8.24 21.21
C ASN A 123 -15.90 8.30 19.99
N PRO A 124 -17.22 8.31 20.24
CA PRO A 124 -18.23 8.28 19.17
C PRO A 124 -18.23 9.54 18.31
N ASP A 125 -17.64 10.65 18.77
CA ASP A 125 -17.60 11.92 18.04
C ASP A 125 -16.33 12.11 17.20
N LEU A 126 -15.35 11.20 17.28
CA LEU A 126 -14.12 11.29 16.50
C LEU A 126 -14.44 11.29 14.98
N PRO A 127 -14.03 12.32 14.20
CA PRO A 127 -14.41 12.46 12.80
C PRO A 127 -13.58 11.54 11.89
N MET A 128 -13.82 10.22 11.97
CA MET A 128 -13.07 9.24 11.19
C MET A 128 -13.57 9.11 9.75
N ILE A 129 -14.88 9.26 9.52
CA ILE A 129 -15.49 9.06 8.19
C ILE A 129 -14.97 10.12 7.20
N GLY A 130 -14.57 9.67 6.02
CA GLY A 130 -13.96 10.51 4.98
C GLY A 130 -12.48 10.78 5.19
N ALA A 131 -11.91 10.40 6.35
CA ALA A 131 -10.48 10.58 6.58
C ALA A 131 -9.67 9.64 5.69
N PRO A 132 -8.55 10.12 5.11
CA PRO A 132 -7.67 9.31 4.30
C PRO A 132 -6.88 8.31 5.15
N VAL A 133 -6.51 7.18 4.55
CA VAL A 133 -5.64 6.17 5.17
C VAL A 133 -4.52 5.74 4.23
N ALA A 134 -3.39 5.35 4.83
CA ALA A 134 -2.28 4.71 4.15
C ALA A 134 -1.97 3.39 4.84
N LEU A 135 -1.82 2.34 4.05
CA LEU A 135 -1.49 0.99 4.49
C LEU A 135 -0.30 0.49 3.68
N SER A 136 0.54 -0.34 4.28
CA SER A 136 1.61 -1.05 3.59
C SER A 136 1.67 -2.46 4.13
N VAL A 137 1.79 -3.46 3.26
CA VAL A 137 1.79 -4.88 3.63
C VAL A 137 3.06 -5.50 3.09
N ALA A 138 3.81 -6.20 3.94
CA ALA A 138 4.89 -7.09 3.53
C ALA A 138 4.47 -8.54 3.79
N ASP A 139 4.30 -9.32 2.73
CA ASP A 139 4.00 -10.76 2.71
C ASP A 139 5.30 -11.56 2.74
N ARG A 140 5.65 -12.16 3.88
CA ARG A 140 7.00 -12.69 4.10
C ARG A 140 7.03 -14.11 4.64
N PRO A 141 8.09 -14.88 4.30
CA PRO A 141 8.29 -16.21 4.85
C PRO A 141 8.56 -16.25 6.36
N ASP A 142 9.12 -15.18 6.92
CA ASP A 142 9.41 -15.05 8.36
C ASP A 142 8.27 -14.40 9.15
N GLY A 143 7.19 -13.99 8.46
CA GLY A 143 5.98 -13.44 9.06
C GLY A 143 5.58 -12.09 8.49
N ASP A 144 4.29 -11.95 8.20
CA ASP A 144 3.76 -10.76 7.58
C ASP A 144 3.82 -9.54 8.49
N ARG A 145 3.94 -8.37 7.85
CA ARG A 145 3.97 -7.08 8.53
C ARG A 145 3.04 -6.09 7.88
N VAL A 146 2.51 -5.17 8.68
CA VAL A 146 1.71 -4.05 8.21
C VAL A 146 2.27 -2.72 8.70
N GLY A 147 2.22 -1.70 7.87
CA GLY A 147 2.39 -0.31 8.23
C GLY A 147 1.07 0.40 8.02
N PHE A 148 0.67 1.27 8.93
CA PHE A 148 -0.57 2.02 8.77
C PHE A 148 -0.45 3.44 9.32
N VAL A 149 -1.17 4.35 8.67
CA VAL A 149 -1.44 5.70 9.18
C VAL A 149 -2.89 6.06 8.91
N TRP A 150 -3.50 6.63 9.92
CA TRP A 150 -4.89 7.05 9.93
C TRP A 150 -4.96 8.58 9.89
N GLY A 151 -5.55 9.16 8.85
CA GLY A 151 -5.64 10.61 8.71
C GLY A 151 -6.42 11.29 9.84
N PHE A 152 -7.38 10.58 10.44
CA PHE A 152 -8.14 11.07 11.59
C PHE A 152 -7.32 11.13 12.90
N ALA A 153 -6.11 10.56 12.93
CA ALA A 153 -5.19 10.67 14.06
C ALA A 153 -4.31 11.93 14.00
N GLY A 154 -4.57 12.84 13.05
CA GLY A 154 -3.84 14.10 12.88
C GLY A 154 -2.59 13.97 12.01
N GLU A 155 -2.29 12.77 11.52
CA GLU A 155 -1.18 12.54 10.59
C GLU A 155 -1.62 12.84 9.15
N PRO A 156 -0.85 13.63 8.38
CA PRO A 156 -1.15 13.84 6.98
C PRO A 156 -1.00 12.54 6.20
N VAL A 157 -1.99 12.24 5.35
CA VAL A 157 -1.94 11.13 4.40
C VAL A 157 -2.04 11.70 3.00
N ALA A 158 -0.90 11.75 2.32
CA ALA A 158 -0.84 12.05 0.89
C ALA A 158 -1.20 10.80 0.07
N PRO A 159 -1.75 10.97 -1.14
CA PRO A 159 -1.93 9.85 -2.06
C PRO A 159 -0.64 9.09 -2.34
N GLY A 160 -0.69 7.76 -2.31
CA GLY A 160 0.46 6.87 -2.51
C GLY A 160 1.52 6.92 -1.41
N GLN A 161 1.23 7.58 -0.29
CA GLN A 161 2.04 7.51 0.91
C GLN A 161 2.15 6.05 1.37
N ALA A 162 3.40 5.60 1.51
CA ALA A 162 3.77 4.32 2.07
C ALA A 162 4.32 4.52 3.47
N HIS A 163 4.08 3.54 4.34
CA HIS A 163 4.70 3.49 5.67
C HIS A 163 5.51 2.22 5.79
N VAL A 164 6.61 2.29 6.52
CA VAL A 164 7.38 1.09 6.83
C VAL A 164 6.45 0.07 7.53
N PRO A 165 6.44 -1.21 7.11
CA PRO A 165 5.68 -2.29 7.76
C PRO A 165 6.23 -2.62 9.17
N PHE A 166 5.99 -1.73 10.12
CA PHE A 166 6.53 -1.84 11.47
C PHE A 166 5.80 -2.89 12.32
N PHE A 167 4.52 -3.14 12.04
CA PHE A 167 3.65 -3.98 12.87
C PHE A 167 3.74 -5.43 12.44
N ALA A 168 4.38 -6.26 13.25
CA ALA A 168 4.43 -7.71 13.03
C ALA A 168 3.09 -8.37 13.34
N LEU A 169 2.64 -9.24 12.44
CA LEU A 169 1.44 -10.04 12.64
C LEU A 169 1.82 -11.37 13.27
N GLU A 170 1.12 -11.74 14.36
CA GLU A 170 1.30 -13.02 15.04
C GLU A 170 0.62 -14.16 14.27
N GLN A 171 -0.47 -13.83 13.57
CA GLN A 171 -1.25 -14.74 12.75
C GLN A 171 -1.65 -13.99 11.48
N SER A 172 -1.39 -14.56 10.32
CA SER A 172 -1.71 -13.92 9.05
C SER A 172 -2.06 -14.92 7.96
N THR A 173 -3.00 -14.51 7.11
CA THR A 173 -3.32 -15.09 5.80
C THR A 173 -3.17 -14.05 4.69
N LEU A 174 -2.56 -12.90 4.98
CA LEU A 174 -2.30 -11.87 4.00
C LEU A 174 -1.44 -12.44 2.86
N THR A 175 -1.74 -12.00 1.65
CA THR A 175 -0.99 -12.37 0.46
C THR A 175 -0.89 -11.16 -0.44
N VAL A 176 0.32 -10.88 -0.90
CA VAL A 176 0.59 -9.88 -1.94
C VAL A 176 0.72 -10.60 -3.28
N ARG A 177 -0.08 -10.18 -4.25
CA ARG A 177 -0.04 -10.67 -5.63
C ARG A 177 0.54 -9.60 -6.52
N THR A 178 1.54 -9.96 -7.31
CA THR A 178 2.19 -9.08 -8.27
C THR A 178 2.68 -9.90 -9.47
N PRO A 179 2.73 -9.31 -10.67
CA PRO A 179 3.31 -9.96 -11.84
C PRO A 179 4.83 -10.09 -11.76
N VAL A 180 5.47 -9.32 -10.87
CA VAL A 180 6.91 -9.36 -10.64
C VAL A 180 7.21 -10.44 -9.60
N PRO A 181 7.96 -11.50 -9.92
CA PRO A 181 8.28 -12.54 -8.94
C PRO A 181 9.04 -11.95 -7.74
N GLY A 182 8.47 -12.06 -6.55
CA GLY A 182 9.17 -11.90 -5.27
C GLY A 182 9.37 -13.25 -4.58
N PRO A 183 10.23 -13.32 -3.54
CA PRO A 183 10.23 -14.47 -2.64
C PRO A 183 8.81 -14.62 -2.06
N ARG A 184 8.14 -15.73 -2.35
CA ARG A 184 6.79 -16.00 -1.81
C ARG A 184 6.90 -16.49 -0.36
N GLY A 185 6.00 -16.01 0.49
CA GLY A 185 5.91 -16.40 1.89
C GLY A 185 5.90 -17.92 2.11
N GLY A 186 6.82 -18.36 2.97
CA GLY A 186 6.86 -19.66 3.62
C GLY A 186 5.98 -19.72 4.87
N VAL A 187 5.82 -20.94 5.39
CA VAL A 187 4.90 -21.31 6.47
C VAL A 187 5.12 -20.47 7.76
N PRO A 188 4.04 -20.03 8.45
CA PRO A 188 4.17 -19.29 9.71
C PRO A 188 4.93 -20.08 10.78
N GLY A 189 5.92 -19.46 11.42
CA GLY A 189 6.47 -19.96 12.69
C GLY A 189 7.96 -19.85 12.94
N SER A 190 8.76 -19.37 11.99
CA SER A 190 10.20 -19.17 12.22
C SER A 190 10.48 -17.78 12.79
N ARG A 191 10.53 -17.66 14.13
CA ARG A 191 11.10 -16.49 14.84
C ARG A 191 12.62 -16.33 14.66
N ALA A 192 13.20 -16.80 13.56
CA ALA A 192 14.56 -16.41 13.21
C ALA A 192 14.54 -14.88 13.06
N GLY A 193 15.39 -14.18 13.80
CA GLY A 193 15.40 -12.72 13.80
C GLY A 193 15.49 -12.16 12.38
N LEU A 194 14.93 -10.96 12.17
CA LEU A 194 15.01 -10.26 10.89
C LEU A 194 16.46 -10.23 10.40
N PRO A 195 16.73 -10.48 9.12
CA PRO A 195 18.09 -10.46 8.63
C PRO A 195 18.61 -9.01 8.55
N GLU A 196 19.89 -8.84 8.24
CA GLU A 196 20.52 -7.53 8.16
C GLU A 196 20.03 -6.82 6.89
N ARG A 197 19.41 -5.64 7.05
CA ARG A 197 18.82 -4.94 5.90
C ARG A 197 19.68 -3.77 5.49
N HIS A 198 19.94 -3.66 4.20
CA HIS A 198 20.71 -2.57 3.63
C HIS A 198 20.06 -2.07 2.35
N VAL A 199 19.93 -0.75 2.22
CA VAL A 199 19.50 -0.08 1.00
C VAL A 199 20.51 0.99 0.67
N THR A 200 21.30 0.75 -0.37
CA THR A 200 22.31 1.71 -0.83
C THR A 200 22.22 1.92 -2.31
N GLY A 201 22.35 3.17 -2.73
CA GLY A 201 22.52 3.52 -4.12
C GLY A 201 21.82 4.82 -4.47
N THR A 202 21.79 5.07 -5.76
CA THR A 202 21.34 6.28 -6.40
C THR A 202 20.41 5.90 -7.53
N LEU A 203 19.19 6.42 -7.48
CA LEU A 203 18.27 6.38 -8.60
C LEU A 203 18.29 7.72 -9.32
N ASP A 204 18.64 7.70 -10.59
CA ASP A 204 18.58 8.85 -11.48
C ASP A 204 17.35 8.72 -12.39
N GLN A 205 16.37 9.61 -12.19
CA GLN A 205 15.11 9.71 -12.93
C GLN A 205 15.15 10.88 -13.94
N GLY A 206 16.33 11.41 -14.25
CA GLY A 206 16.57 12.51 -15.18
C GLY A 206 16.44 13.88 -14.53
N ASP A 207 15.21 14.28 -14.20
CA ASP A 207 14.92 15.55 -13.51
C ASP A 207 15.07 15.43 -11.98
N ARG A 208 15.23 14.21 -11.46
CA ARG A 208 15.31 13.91 -10.04
C ARG A 208 16.35 12.83 -9.79
N LYS A 209 17.15 13.02 -8.76
CA LYS A 209 18.12 12.06 -8.24
C LYS A 209 17.79 11.77 -6.78
N ILE A 210 17.72 10.48 -6.43
CA ILE A 210 17.44 10.00 -5.08
C ILE A 210 18.61 9.13 -4.67
N THR A 211 19.36 9.56 -3.66
CA THR A 211 20.46 8.78 -3.07
C THR A 211 19.99 8.26 -1.71
N VAL A 212 20.06 6.95 -1.51
CA VAL A 212 19.70 6.29 -0.26
C VAL A 212 20.93 5.58 0.27
N ASN A 213 21.19 5.73 1.55
CA ASN A 213 22.13 4.91 2.30
C ASN A 213 21.47 4.61 3.64
N ALA A 214 20.87 3.43 3.77
CA ALA A 214 20.11 3.03 4.95
C ALA A 214 20.53 1.63 5.40
N HIS A 215 20.68 1.45 6.71
CA HIS A 215 21.09 0.20 7.33
C HIS A 215 20.22 -0.09 8.56
N ALA A 216 19.80 -1.34 8.71
CA ALA A 216 19.18 -1.84 9.93
C ALA A 216 19.84 -3.17 10.34
N PRO A 217 20.42 -3.26 11.55
CA PRO A 217 21.09 -4.48 12.01
C PRO A 217 20.17 -5.70 12.04
N ALA A 218 20.75 -6.89 11.89
CA ALA A 218 20.04 -8.15 12.06
C ALA A 218 19.37 -8.23 13.45
N GLY A 219 18.13 -8.72 13.48
CA GLY A 219 17.29 -8.86 14.66
C GLY A 219 16.72 -7.55 15.20
N ALA A 220 17.18 -6.39 14.70
CA ALA A 220 16.73 -5.10 15.18
C ALA A 220 15.33 -4.74 14.63
N PRO A 221 14.50 -4.00 15.39
CA PRO A 221 13.25 -3.49 14.86
C PRO A 221 13.52 -2.51 13.70
N PRO A 222 12.55 -2.27 12.78
CA PRO A 222 12.71 -1.30 11.70
C PRO A 222 13.14 0.10 12.16
N SER A 223 12.73 0.51 13.36
CA SER A 223 13.07 1.80 13.99
C SER A 223 14.52 1.93 14.47
N ALA A 224 15.30 0.85 14.46
CA ALA A 224 16.73 0.88 14.75
C ALA A 224 17.58 1.25 13.52
N ALA A 225 16.94 1.56 12.40
CA ALA A 225 17.63 1.92 11.16
C ALA A 225 18.38 3.24 11.29
N THR A 226 19.52 3.32 10.60
CA THR A 226 20.35 4.52 10.51
C THR A 226 20.71 4.80 9.06
N GLY A 227 21.15 6.02 8.78
CA GLY A 227 21.60 6.43 7.46
C GLY A 227 20.98 7.73 6.97
N THR A 228 21.08 7.98 5.68
CA THR A 228 20.72 9.24 5.04
C THR A 228 19.97 9.03 3.73
N ILE A 229 19.11 9.99 3.41
CA ILE A 229 18.47 10.13 2.10
C ILE A 229 18.76 11.53 1.59
N THR A 230 19.28 11.64 0.36
CA THR A 230 19.42 12.91 -0.34
C THR A 230 18.58 12.88 -1.61
N ILE A 231 17.72 13.88 -1.77
CA ILE A 231 16.90 14.07 -2.97
C ILE A 231 17.30 15.40 -3.58
N SER A 232 17.58 15.39 -4.87
CA SER A 232 17.82 16.60 -5.64
C SER A 232 17.00 16.59 -6.90
N ASP A 233 16.41 17.72 -7.28
CA ASP A 233 15.74 17.89 -8.57
C ASP A 233 16.36 19.00 -9.43
N SER A 234 15.94 19.05 -10.70
CA SER A 234 16.38 20.05 -11.67
C SER A 234 15.95 21.48 -11.32
N ALA A 235 15.00 21.65 -10.38
CA ALA A 235 14.60 22.95 -9.85
C ALA A 235 15.52 23.41 -8.69
N ALA A 236 16.62 22.70 -8.45
CA ALA A 236 17.57 22.91 -7.36
C ALA A 236 16.97 22.72 -5.95
N THR A 237 15.81 22.04 -5.85
CA THR A 237 15.31 21.60 -4.55
C THR A 237 16.19 20.45 -4.10
N THR A 238 16.84 20.65 -2.95
CA THR A 238 17.59 19.60 -2.26
C THR A 238 16.88 19.29 -0.95
N VAL A 239 16.84 18.01 -0.59
CA VAL A 239 16.29 17.52 0.66
C VAL A 239 17.27 16.49 1.20
N ASP A 240 17.85 16.78 2.36
CA ASP A 240 18.63 15.82 3.14
C ASP A 240 17.79 15.35 4.32
N ALA A 241 17.75 14.04 4.54
CA ALA A 241 16.97 13.43 5.59
C ALA A 241 17.77 12.34 6.30
N THR A 242 17.53 12.18 7.60
CA THR A 242 18.09 11.10 8.41
C THR A 242 17.09 9.95 8.47
N VAL A 243 17.55 8.75 8.16
CA VAL A 243 16.73 7.52 8.21
C VAL A 243 16.27 7.30 9.64
N THR A 244 14.98 6.99 9.78
CA THR A 244 14.34 6.67 11.06
C THR A 244 13.81 5.24 11.07
N GLU A 245 13.36 4.74 9.91
CA GLU A 245 12.88 3.38 9.77
C GLU A 245 13.32 2.79 8.43
N LEU A 246 13.70 1.51 8.43
CA LEU A 246 13.99 0.74 7.23
C LEU A 246 13.33 -0.63 7.34
N ASP A 247 12.69 -1.04 6.26
CA ASP A 247 12.27 -2.41 6.08
C ASP A 247 12.49 -2.83 4.64
N ALA A 248 13.08 -4.00 4.45
CA ALA A 248 13.41 -4.58 3.16
C ALA A 248 12.90 -6.02 3.11
N SER A 249 12.56 -6.50 1.93
CA SER A 249 12.11 -7.87 1.69
C SER A 249 12.43 -8.26 0.25
N GLY A 250 13.39 -9.18 0.10
CA GLY A 250 13.96 -9.53 -1.19
C GLY A 250 14.33 -8.27 -1.98
N PRO A 251 13.82 -8.09 -3.21
CA PRO A 251 14.18 -6.96 -4.06
C PRO A 251 13.49 -5.64 -3.67
N THR A 252 12.65 -5.58 -2.63
CA THR A 252 11.90 -4.36 -2.27
C THR A 252 12.35 -3.76 -0.95
N ALA A 253 12.26 -2.43 -0.82
CA ALA A 253 12.44 -1.75 0.45
C ALA A 253 11.53 -0.53 0.61
N ILE A 254 11.20 -0.20 1.86
CA ILE A 254 10.66 1.09 2.28
C ILE A 254 11.59 1.68 3.33
N VAL A 255 11.99 2.93 3.11
CA VAL A 255 12.79 3.74 4.03
C VAL A 255 11.97 4.95 4.43
N THR A 256 11.78 5.16 5.72
CA THR A 256 11.24 6.43 6.24
C THR A 256 12.36 7.24 6.85
N ALA A 257 12.38 8.54 6.56
CA ALA A 257 13.38 9.47 7.06
C ALA A 257 12.73 10.77 7.52
N THR A 258 13.44 11.52 8.37
CA THR A 258 13.06 12.87 8.79
C THR A 258 13.96 13.88 8.10
N VAL A 259 13.38 14.87 7.43
CA VAL A 259 14.13 15.91 6.73
C VAL A 259 14.92 16.74 7.75
N THR A 260 16.22 16.82 7.54
CA THR A 260 17.17 17.55 8.41
C THR A 260 17.67 18.84 7.76
N ALA A 261 17.70 18.91 6.43
CA ALA A 261 18.05 20.11 5.69
C ALA A 261 17.38 20.11 4.31
N GLY A 262 17.28 21.29 3.69
CA GLY A 262 16.80 21.40 2.32
C GLY A 262 16.50 22.83 1.89
N GLY A 263 16.20 22.98 0.59
CA GLY A 263 15.86 24.28 -0.02
C GLY A 263 14.50 24.84 0.44
N ASP A 264 13.60 23.99 0.93
CA ASP A 264 12.30 24.36 1.49
C ASP A 264 12.29 24.13 3.02
N PRO A 265 12.36 25.21 3.83
CA PRO A 265 12.34 25.11 5.29
C PRO A 265 11.06 24.48 5.87
N SER A 266 9.94 24.50 5.13
CA SER A 266 8.67 23.94 5.61
C SER A 266 8.69 22.41 5.71
N LEU A 267 9.65 21.77 5.04
CA LEU A 267 9.85 20.32 5.05
C LEU A 267 10.73 19.87 6.22
N ILE A 268 11.54 20.75 6.83
CA ILE A 268 12.46 20.37 7.90
C ILE A 268 11.68 19.86 9.12
N GLY A 269 12.13 18.74 9.68
CA GLY A 269 11.47 18.04 10.79
C GLY A 269 10.27 17.19 10.37
N ARG A 270 9.90 17.19 9.09
CA ARG A 270 8.80 16.37 8.57
C ARG A 270 9.31 15.03 8.06
N ARG A 271 8.42 14.03 8.05
CA ARG A 271 8.72 12.68 7.58
C ARG A 271 8.57 12.57 6.06
N ILE A 272 9.50 11.85 5.43
CA ILE A 272 9.45 11.43 4.04
C ILE A 272 9.52 9.91 3.97
N SER A 273 8.91 9.33 2.95
CA SER A 273 8.99 7.89 2.68
C SER A 273 9.55 7.66 1.29
N VAL A 274 10.53 6.77 1.20
CA VAL A 274 11.12 6.30 -0.04
C VAL A 274 10.87 4.81 -0.16
N SER A 275 10.09 4.39 -1.15
CA SER A 275 9.98 2.99 -1.53
C SER A 275 10.89 2.74 -2.73
N GLY A 276 11.53 1.58 -2.78
CA GLY A 276 12.37 1.19 -3.91
C GLY A 276 12.35 -0.29 -4.20
N TYR A 277 12.84 -0.65 -5.37
CA TYR A 277 13.06 -2.03 -5.79
C TYR A 277 14.30 -2.17 -6.65
N ASP A 278 15.03 -3.21 -6.34
CA ASP A 278 16.21 -3.68 -7.05
C ASP A 278 15.76 -4.83 -7.96
N GLY A 279 15.47 -4.49 -9.21
CA GLY A 279 15.11 -5.45 -10.26
C GLY A 279 16.29 -5.84 -11.15
N GLY A 280 17.49 -5.37 -10.84
CA GLY A 280 18.67 -5.41 -11.70
C GLY A 280 18.53 -4.54 -12.95
N SER A 281 17.68 -4.93 -13.90
CA SER A 281 17.48 -4.16 -15.15
C SER A 281 16.44 -3.04 -15.05
N LEU A 282 15.64 -3.04 -13.99
CA LEU A 282 14.55 -2.11 -13.76
C LEU A 282 14.45 -1.77 -12.27
N ASP A 283 15.17 -0.72 -11.89
CA ASP A 283 15.07 -0.17 -10.55
C ASP A 283 14.16 1.04 -10.55
N TRP A 284 13.44 1.23 -9.45
CA TRP A 284 12.54 2.36 -9.29
C TRP A 284 12.52 2.83 -7.85
N ALA A 285 12.17 4.11 -7.66
CA ALA A 285 11.91 4.68 -6.36
C ALA A 285 10.81 5.74 -6.42
N GLY A 286 10.00 5.80 -5.36
CA GLY A 286 9.00 6.84 -5.13
C GLY A 286 9.35 7.64 -3.89
N VAL A 287 9.18 8.96 -3.92
CA VAL A 287 9.31 9.83 -2.75
C VAL A 287 7.96 10.48 -2.49
N VAL A 288 7.49 10.39 -1.25
CA VAL A 288 6.36 11.21 -0.80
C VAL A 288 6.87 12.27 0.17
N LEU A 289 6.78 13.54 -0.25
CA LEU A 289 7.10 14.70 0.57
C LEU A 289 5.88 15.14 1.40
N PRO A 290 6.09 15.65 2.62
CA PRO A 290 5.01 16.12 3.49
C PRO A 290 4.25 17.28 2.87
N GLY A 291 2.92 17.25 2.97
CA GLY A 291 2.06 18.32 2.45
C GLY A 291 1.88 18.35 0.93
N GLN A 292 2.53 17.45 0.17
CA GLN A 292 2.24 17.33 -1.25
C GLN A 292 0.90 16.63 -1.46
N GLU A 293 -0.08 17.40 -1.92
CA GLU A 293 -1.22 16.85 -2.64
C GLU A 293 -0.67 16.28 -3.94
N VAL A 294 -0.51 14.96 -3.98
CA VAL A 294 -0.20 14.24 -5.22
C VAL A 294 -1.41 14.45 -6.13
N LEU A 295 -1.33 15.47 -6.98
CA LEU A 295 -2.31 15.68 -8.05
C LEU A 295 -2.45 14.35 -8.79
N PRO A 296 -3.69 13.90 -9.08
CA PRO A 296 -3.96 12.55 -9.59
C PRO A 296 -3.23 12.20 -10.89
N TYR A 297 -2.58 13.18 -11.53
CA TYR A 297 -1.80 13.04 -12.76
C TYR A 297 -0.33 13.47 -12.68
N GLN A 298 0.19 13.99 -11.56
CA GLN A 298 1.58 14.47 -11.49
C GLN A 298 2.39 14.05 -10.26
N GLY A 299 1.80 13.58 -9.16
CA GLY A 299 2.59 13.33 -7.94
C GLY A 299 3.15 11.92 -7.76
N ILE A 300 2.68 10.91 -8.51
CA ILE A 300 3.25 9.56 -8.57
C ILE A 300 3.04 9.10 -10.01
N LEU A 301 3.92 9.58 -10.90
CA LEU A 301 4.07 8.95 -12.20
C LEU A 301 4.35 7.46 -11.98
N PRO A 302 3.91 6.55 -12.86
CA PRO A 302 4.24 5.14 -12.74
C PRO A 302 5.75 5.08 -12.53
N TRP A 303 6.18 4.69 -11.31
CA TRP A 303 7.41 3.98 -10.99
C TRP A 303 8.43 4.29 -12.08
N ARG A 304 8.95 5.53 -12.06
CA ARG A 304 9.74 6.00 -13.20
C ARG A 304 10.92 5.05 -13.27
N PRO A 305 11.05 4.24 -14.34
CA PRO A 305 12.21 3.39 -14.47
C PRO A 305 13.41 4.31 -14.40
N ALA A 306 14.36 3.97 -13.54
CA ALA A 306 15.58 4.74 -13.43
C ALA A 306 16.26 4.75 -14.79
N ILE A 307 16.73 5.93 -15.21
CA ILE A 307 17.60 6.04 -16.38
C ILE A 307 18.93 5.35 -16.06
N ARG A 308 19.37 5.46 -14.80
CA ARG A 308 20.49 4.73 -14.22
C ARG A 308 20.20 4.43 -12.76
N SER A 309 20.59 3.24 -12.33
CA SER A 309 20.50 2.84 -10.93
C SER A 309 21.70 1.97 -10.56
N ASP A 310 22.21 2.21 -9.35
CA ASP A 310 23.09 1.32 -8.60
C ASP A 310 22.44 0.95 -7.25
N LEU A 311 21.10 1.05 -7.16
CA LEU A 311 20.34 0.64 -5.99
C LEU A 311 20.58 -0.85 -5.72
N THR A 312 21.05 -1.14 -4.53
CA THR A 312 21.19 -2.48 -3.99
C THR A 312 20.28 -2.60 -2.79
N VAL A 313 19.38 -3.58 -2.81
CA VAL A 313 18.56 -3.97 -1.66
C VAL A 313 19.03 -5.32 -1.17
N LEU A 314 19.59 -5.36 0.04
CA LEU A 314 20.01 -6.60 0.68
C LEU A 314 19.08 -6.89 1.87
N ASP A 315 18.64 -8.16 1.89
CA ASP A 315 17.90 -8.87 2.94
C ASP A 315 18.87 -9.86 3.58
#